data_AF-A0A351DQ99-F1
#
_entry.id   AF-A0A351DQ99-F1
#
_cell.length_a   1.000
_cell.length_b   1.000
_cell.length_c   1.000
_cell.angle_alpha   90.00
_cell.angle_beta   90.00
_cell.angle_gamma   90.00
#
_symmetry.space_group_name_H-M   'P 1'
#
loop_
_entity.id
_entity.type
_entity.pdbx_description
1 polymer ?
#
loop_
_entity_poly.entity_id
_entity_poly.type
_entity_poly.pdbx_seq_one_letter_code
_entity_poly.pdbx_strand_id
1 'polypeptide(L)' 'SAGTYSILQPDLSKRLLKNKVRALEATGAPTIATANVGCQLHLSTGASTPVKHWIELVDEVTG' A
#
# COMPACT_ATOMS: atom_id res chain seq x y z
N SER A 1 -4.99 6.65 4.44
CA SER A 1 -4.16 6.13 5.54
C SER A 1 -5.00 5.29 6.49
N ALA A 2 -4.55 4.12 6.92
CA ALA A 2 -5.33 3.20 7.76
C ALA A 2 -5.76 3.72 9.16
N GLY A 3 -5.11 4.76 9.68
CA GLY A 3 -5.37 5.30 11.03
C GLY A 3 -6.65 6.15 11.15
N THR A 4 -6.73 6.96 12.21
CA THR A 4 -7.91 7.77 12.60
C THR A 4 -8.54 8.58 11.46
N TYR A 5 -7.74 9.04 10.49
CA TYR A 5 -8.24 9.70 9.27
C TYR A 5 -9.19 8.85 8.43
N SER A 6 -9.06 7.52 8.41
CA SER A 6 -10.02 6.66 7.69
C SER A 6 -11.41 6.66 8.33
N ILE A 7 -11.51 7.01 9.61
CA ILE A 7 -12.78 7.07 10.35
C ILE A 7 -13.30 8.51 10.36
N LEU A 8 -12.46 9.47 10.78
CA LEU A 8 -12.88 10.85 10.97
C LEU A 8 -12.93 11.65 9.66
N GLN A 9 -12.18 11.24 8.63
CA GLN A 9 -12.04 11.96 7.36
C GLN A 9 -11.98 10.99 6.15
N PRO A 10 -13.04 10.18 5.94
CA PRO A 10 -13.02 9.08 4.99
C PRO A 10 -12.75 9.53 3.54
N ASP A 11 -13.31 10.66 3.11
CA ASP A 11 -13.14 11.15 1.73
C ASP A 11 -11.70 11.62 1.46
N LEU A 12 -11.08 12.28 2.44
CA LEU A 12 -9.66 12.63 2.35
C LEU A 12 -8.80 11.38 2.31
N SER A 13 -9.09 10.39 3.17
CA SER A 13 -8.35 9.13 3.21
C SER A 13 -8.41 8.40 1.87
N LYS A 14 -9.59 8.32 1.24
CA LYS A 14 -9.80 7.73 -0.10
C LYS A 14 -9.04 8.50 -1.18
N ARG A 15 -9.07 9.84 -1.15
CA ARG A 15 -8.33 10.66 -2.13
C ARG A 15 -6.82 10.45 -2.02
N LEU A 16 -6.29 10.43 -0.80
CA LEU A 16 -4.86 10.17 -0.54
C LEU A 16 -4.46 8.76 -0.98
N LEU A 17 -5.30 7.75 -0.72
CA LEU A 17 -5.10 6.38 -1.20
C LEU A 17 -4.98 6.35 -2.73
N LYS A 18 -5.98 6.89 -3.44
CA LYS A 18 -6.01 6.91 -4.91
C LYS A 18 -4.77 7.60 -5.50
N ASN A 19 -4.38 8.75 -4.94
CA ASN A 19 -3.20 9.48 -5.42
C ASN A 19 -1.91 8.68 -5.20
N LYS A 20 -1.76 8.06 -4.04
CA LYS A 20 -0.56 7.28 -3.70
C LYS A 20 -0.44 6.02 -4.56
N VAL A 21 -1.54 5.27 -4.72
CA VAL A 21 -1.58 4.09 -5.59
C VAL A 21 -1.23 4.46 -7.02
N ARG A 22 -1.90 5.49 -7.58
CA ARG A 22 -1.62 5.94 -8.95
C ARG A 22 -0.15 6.30 -9.16
N ALA A 23 0.47 7.00 -8.21
CA ALA A 23 1.87 7.39 -8.30
C ALA A 23 2.81 6.17 -8.23
N LEU A 24 2.52 5.20 -7.37
CA LEU A 24 3.30 3.97 -7.25
C LEU A 24 3.17 3.09 -8.50
N GLU A 25 1.95 2.89 -9.01
CA GLU A 25 1.70 2.08 -10.21
C GLU A 25 2.31 2.69 -11.47
N ALA A 26 2.38 4.03 -11.54
CA ALA A 26 3.03 4.72 -12.65
C ALA A 26 4.54 4.43 -12.75
N THR A 27 5.18 3.90 -11.70
CA THR A 27 6.58 3.47 -11.76
C THR A 27 6.80 2.21 -12.61
N GLY A 28 5.73 1.44 -12.88
CA GLY A 28 5.83 0.14 -13.55
C GLY A 28 6.48 -0.95 -12.68
N ALA A 29 6.71 -0.69 -11.40
CA ALA A 29 7.26 -1.69 -10.48
C ALA A 29 6.29 -2.89 -10.35
N PRO A 30 6.81 -4.13 -10.36
CA PRO A 30 5.97 -5.33 -10.29
C PRO A 30 5.36 -5.56 -8.90
N THR A 31 5.92 -4.93 -7.85
CA THR A 31 5.49 -5.09 -6.46
C THR A 31 5.68 -3.77 -5.69
N ILE A 32 4.75 -3.46 -4.79
CA ILE A 32 4.86 -2.37 -3.81
C ILE A 32 5.31 -2.96 -2.48
N ALA A 33 6.45 -2.52 -1.96
CA ALA A 33 6.95 -2.94 -0.65
C ALA A 33 6.61 -1.91 0.44
N THR A 34 6.28 -2.38 1.65
CA THR A 34 6.04 -1.53 2.83
C THR A 34 6.52 -2.21 4.11
N ALA A 35 6.95 -1.41 5.08
CA ALA A 35 7.29 -1.88 6.45
C ALA A 35 6.17 -1.62 7.47
N ASN A 36 5.01 -1.17 7.00
CA ASN A 36 3.86 -0.87 7.84
C ASN A 36 2.66 -1.73 7.38
N VAL A 37 2.23 -2.66 8.22
CA VAL A 37 1.11 -3.58 7.95
C VAL A 37 -0.20 -2.83 7.71
N GLY A 38 -0.44 -1.74 8.44
CA GLY A 38 -1.60 -0.89 8.19
C GLY A 38 -1.58 -0.25 6.80
N CYS A 39 -0.41 0.20 6.34
CA CYS A 39 -0.24 0.66 4.96
C CYS A 39 -0.38 -0.48 3.96
N GLN A 40 0.10 -1.69 4.27
CA GLN A 40 -0.08 -2.86 3.40
C GLN A 40 -1.56 -3.10 3.17
N LEU A 41 -2.32 -3.35 4.24
CA LEU A 41 -3.76 -3.59 4.16
C LEU A 41 -4.50 -2.45 3.46
N HIS A 42 -4.16 -1.20 3.77
CA HIS A 42 -4.85 -0.05 3.19
C HIS A 42 -4.50 0.22 1.72
N LEU A 43 -3.25 -0.01 1.30
CA LEU A 43 -2.86 0.12 -0.11
C LEU A 43 -3.47 -1.03 -0.92
N SER A 44 -3.49 -2.24 -0.36
CA SER A 44 -4.10 -3.42 -1.00
C SER A 44 -5.59 -3.26 -1.32
N THR A 45 -6.32 -2.35 -0.66
CA THR A 45 -7.73 -2.12 -1.01
C THR A 45 -7.92 -1.28 -2.28
N GLY A 46 -6.87 -0.63 -2.77
CA GLY A 46 -6.94 0.26 -3.94
C GLY A 46 -5.91 -0.02 -5.03
N ALA A 47 -4.87 -0.78 -4.74
CA ALA A 47 -3.81 -1.13 -5.69
C ALA A 47 -4.16 -2.37 -6.52
N SER A 48 -3.80 -2.34 -7.80
CA SER A 48 -3.78 -3.50 -8.68
C SER A 48 -2.43 -4.23 -8.62
N THR A 49 -1.34 -3.51 -8.34
CA THR A 49 -0.01 -4.08 -8.08
C THR A 49 0.03 -4.76 -6.70
N PRO A 50 0.61 -5.97 -6.58
CA PRO A 50 0.78 -6.65 -5.30
C PRO A 50 1.47 -5.77 -4.25
N VAL A 51 0.92 -5.72 -3.05
CA VAL A 51 1.50 -5.00 -1.91
C VAL A 51 1.99 -5.99 -0.85
N LYS A 52 3.30 -6.02 -0.62
CA LYS A 52 3.95 -6.97 0.30
C LYS A 52 4.66 -6.24 1.44
N HIS A 53 4.73 -6.90 2.59
CA HIS A 53 5.65 -6.55 3.64
C HIS A 53 7.08 -6.88 3.20
N TRP A 54 8.05 -6.05 3.54
CA TRP A 54 9.42 -6.25 3.08
C TRP A 54 10.04 -7.60 3.53
N ILE A 55 9.61 -8.13 4.69
CA ILE A 55 10.07 -9.45 5.18
C ILE A 55 9.66 -10.57 4.20
N GLU A 56 8.47 -10.50 3.60
CA GLU A 56 8.02 -11.50 2.62
C GLU A 56 8.94 -11.53 1.39
N LEU A 57 9.45 -10.36 0.98
CA LEU A 57 10.41 -10.27 -0.14
C LEU A 57 11.78 -10.83 0.19
N VAL A 58 12.22 -10.70 1.45
CA VAL A 58 13.49 -11.29 1.90
C VAL A 58 13.35 -12.79 2.01
N ASP A 59 12.25 -13.28 2.60
CA ASP A 59 11.98 -14.71 2.73
C ASP A 59 11.99 -15.42 1.37
N GLU A 60 11.37 -14.81 0.34
CA GLU A 60 11.35 -15.31 -1.05
C GLU A 60 12.73 -15.54 -1.69
N VAL A 61 13.78 -14.86 -1.20
CA VAL A 61 15.15 -14.98 -1.73
C VAL A 61 16.11 -15.69 -0.78
N THR A 62 15.72 -15.92 0.47
CA THR A 62 16.55 -16.58 1.48
C THR A 62 16.06 -17.95 1.92
N GLY A 63 14.81 -18.31 1.61
CA GLY A 63 14.25 -19.66 1.81
C GLY A 63 14.60 -20.61 0.68
#